data_AF-A0A7J8QKI0-F1
#
_entry.id   AF-A0A7J8QKI0-F1
#
_cell.length_a   1.000
_cell.length_b   1.000
_cell.length_c   1.000
_cell.angle_alpha   90.00
_cell.angle_beta   90.00
_cell.angle_gamma   90.00
#
_symmetry.space_group_name_H-M   'P 1'
#
loop_
_entity.id
_entity.type
_entity.pdbx_description
1 polymer ?
#
loop_
_entity_poly.entity_id
_entity_poly.type
_entity_poly.pdbx_seq_one_letter_code
_entity_poly.pdbx_strand_id
1 'polypeptide(L)'
;MDTARTVYAVDAPNPASEVAAETAAALAASSMAFRSVDPGYAKTLLRNSVRVFQYADNFRGAYSDNSNVRDGACPFYCDFSGYQDELLWGAAWLRRASQDNSYLNYIEINGKTLGADDNINEFGWDNKHAGLNVLVSKEALEGNIYSLQSYKVSADSFMCTLIPDSSSSHIEYTPGGLIYKPGGSNLQHATTISFLLLVYANYLDRTSQTVNCGNLIASPLSLRTIAKNQADYILGDNPMGLSYMVGYGNRFPQRIHHRGSSLPSVKDHPEFIACKEGSIYFNSTNPNPNVLVGAIVGGPGEDDVYDDDRADFRKSEPTTYINAPFVGVLAYFAANPS
;
A
#
# COMPACT_ATOMS: atom_id res chain seq x y z
N MET A 1 -17.16 11.95 -19.56
CA MET A 1 -17.36 12.90 -18.44
C MET A 1 -17.25 14.30 -19.01
N ASP A 2 -18.25 15.12 -18.76
CA ASP A 2 -18.44 16.50 -19.26
C ASP A 2 -18.23 17.57 -18.17
N THR A 3 -18.03 17.13 -16.91
CA THR A 3 -17.66 18.02 -15.80
C THR A 3 -16.25 18.57 -15.98
N ALA A 4 -16.04 19.82 -15.57
CA ALA A 4 -14.71 20.44 -15.55
C ALA A 4 -13.75 19.61 -14.70
N ARG A 5 -12.53 19.41 -15.20
CA ARG A 5 -11.46 18.65 -14.54
C ARG A 5 -10.31 19.59 -14.21
N THR A 6 -10.43 20.30 -13.10
CA THR A 6 -9.40 21.22 -12.61
C THR A 6 -8.10 20.47 -12.35
N VAL A 7 -6.99 21.02 -12.83
CA VAL A 7 -5.66 20.50 -12.57
C VAL A 7 -5.07 21.28 -11.41
N TYR A 8 -4.69 20.55 -10.36
CA TYR A 8 -3.91 21.06 -9.25
C TYR A 8 -2.46 20.64 -9.45
N ALA A 9 -1.53 21.53 -9.13
CA ALA A 9 -0.10 21.30 -9.28
C ALA A 9 0.62 21.65 -7.99
N VAL A 10 1.67 20.90 -7.73
CA VAL A 10 2.59 21.11 -6.61
C VAL A 10 3.82 21.83 -7.17
N ASP A 11 4.12 23.02 -6.65
CA ASP A 11 5.17 23.90 -7.14
C ASP A 11 5.81 24.74 -6.03
N ALA A 12 7.09 25.04 -6.21
CA ALA A 12 7.84 25.87 -5.27
C ALA A 12 7.36 27.33 -5.34
N PRO A 13 7.24 28.03 -4.21
CA PRO A 13 7.76 27.65 -2.89
C PRO A 13 6.73 27.00 -1.96
N ASN A 14 5.56 26.57 -2.46
CA ASN A 14 4.46 26.08 -1.63
C ASN A 14 4.73 24.65 -1.17
N PRO A 15 4.74 24.32 0.13
CA PRO A 15 5.14 22.99 0.60
C PRO A 15 4.17 21.88 0.16
N ALA A 16 4.69 20.67 -0.05
CA ALA A 16 3.90 19.45 -0.33
C ALA A 16 4.81 18.21 -0.30
N SER A 17 5.51 18.01 0.82
CA SER A 17 6.56 17.02 0.98
C SER A 17 6.07 15.59 0.81
N GLU A 18 4.92 15.25 1.38
CA GLU A 18 4.36 13.89 1.37
C GLU A 18 4.21 13.36 -0.07
N VAL A 19 3.33 13.99 -0.87
CA VAL A 19 3.08 13.59 -2.26
C VAL A 19 4.33 13.68 -3.15
N ALA A 20 5.21 14.65 -2.90
CA ALA A 20 6.44 14.79 -3.67
C ALA A 20 7.46 13.68 -3.33
N ALA A 21 7.67 13.38 -2.05
CA ALA A 21 8.60 12.34 -1.63
C ALA A 21 8.09 10.93 -1.96
N GLU A 22 6.78 10.68 -1.89
CA GLU A 22 6.17 9.44 -2.41
C GLU A 22 6.33 9.34 -3.94
N THR A 23 6.16 10.44 -4.68
CA THR A 23 6.45 10.47 -6.12
C THR A 23 7.93 10.17 -6.40
N ALA A 24 8.83 10.71 -5.59
CA ALA A 24 10.26 10.40 -5.70
C ALA A 24 10.55 8.92 -5.43
N ALA A 25 9.93 8.33 -4.40
CA ALA A 25 10.02 6.90 -4.10
C ALA A 25 9.55 6.03 -5.28
N ALA A 26 8.36 6.33 -5.83
CA ALA A 26 7.79 5.60 -6.97
C ALA A 26 8.70 5.69 -8.22
N LEU A 27 9.24 6.86 -8.53
CA LEU A 27 10.17 7.05 -9.64
C LEU A 27 11.50 6.32 -9.41
N ALA A 28 12.03 6.32 -8.19
CA ALA A 28 13.27 5.60 -7.85
C ALA A 28 13.07 4.08 -7.96
N ALA A 29 12.01 3.54 -7.38
CA ALA A 29 11.65 2.12 -7.47
C ALA A 29 11.44 1.69 -8.93
N SER A 30 10.71 2.49 -9.71
CA SER A 30 10.48 2.24 -11.14
C SER A 30 11.79 2.25 -11.94
N SER A 31 12.73 3.15 -11.62
CA SER A 31 14.03 3.20 -12.29
C SER A 31 14.82 1.88 -12.14
N MET A 32 14.63 1.16 -11.03
CA MET A 32 15.26 -0.14 -10.82
C MET A 32 14.60 -1.21 -11.69
N ALA A 33 13.26 -1.21 -11.77
CA ALA A 33 12.51 -2.17 -12.58
C ALA A 33 12.82 -2.04 -14.08
N PHE A 34 12.95 -0.80 -14.59
CA PHE A 34 13.27 -0.55 -16.00
C PHE A 34 14.75 -0.69 -16.34
N ARG A 35 15.65 -0.82 -15.36
CA ARG A 35 17.11 -0.72 -15.57
C ARG A 35 17.65 -1.69 -16.62
N SER A 36 17.12 -2.91 -16.68
CA SER A 36 17.60 -3.95 -17.61
C SER A 36 16.96 -3.87 -19.00
N VAL A 37 15.74 -3.33 -19.10
CA VAL A 37 14.94 -3.33 -20.34
C VAL A 37 14.97 -1.99 -21.09
N ASP A 38 15.05 -0.88 -20.35
CA ASP A 38 15.19 0.47 -20.91
C ASP A 38 16.07 1.34 -19.98
N PRO A 39 17.40 1.26 -20.12
CA PRO A 39 18.33 2.04 -19.30
C PRO A 39 18.16 3.57 -19.47
N GLY A 40 17.73 4.02 -20.64
CA GLY A 40 17.53 5.45 -20.93
C GLY A 40 16.34 6.02 -20.17
N TYR A 41 15.23 5.28 -20.15
CA TYR A 41 14.07 5.61 -19.35
C TYR A 41 14.35 5.49 -17.85
N ALA A 42 15.04 4.43 -17.42
CA ALA A 42 15.48 4.27 -16.02
C ALA A 42 16.30 5.47 -15.52
N LYS A 43 17.24 5.98 -16.34
CA LYS A 43 18.02 7.19 -16.00
C LYS A 43 17.14 8.44 -15.91
N THR A 44 16.12 8.56 -16.77
CA THR A 44 15.16 9.66 -16.75
C THR A 44 14.33 9.64 -15.47
N LEU A 45 13.83 8.46 -15.08
CA LEU A 45 13.08 8.26 -13.83
C LEU A 45 13.93 8.61 -12.61
N LEU A 46 15.15 8.09 -12.50
CA LEU A 46 16.03 8.37 -11.36
C LEU A 46 16.40 9.85 -11.27
N ARG A 47 16.72 10.50 -12.41
CA ARG A 47 17.00 11.95 -12.42
C ARG A 47 15.80 12.77 -11.93
N ASN A 48 14.59 12.41 -12.35
CA ASN A 48 13.39 13.10 -11.91
C ASN A 48 13.09 12.81 -10.43
N SER A 49 13.29 11.58 -9.97
CA SER A 49 13.17 11.22 -8.56
C SER A 49 14.04 12.12 -7.66
N VAL A 50 15.32 12.30 -8.00
CA VAL A 50 16.23 13.20 -7.27
C VAL A 50 15.69 14.63 -7.21
N ARG A 51 15.22 15.17 -8.34
CA ARG A 51 14.68 16.55 -8.41
C ARG A 51 13.42 16.73 -7.56
N VAL A 52 12.50 15.77 -7.63
CA VAL A 52 11.25 15.84 -6.86
C VAL A 52 11.52 15.66 -5.36
N PHE A 53 12.47 14.80 -4.98
CA PHE A 53 12.89 14.68 -3.58
C PHE A 53 13.54 15.95 -3.04
N GLN A 54 14.41 16.60 -3.83
CA GLN A 54 14.98 17.89 -3.45
C GLN A 54 13.90 18.95 -3.22
N TYR A 55 12.84 18.94 -4.02
CA TYR A 55 11.70 19.80 -3.77
C TYR A 55 11.00 19.45 -2.44
N ALA A 56 10.70 18.17 -2.22
CA ALA A 56 10.02 17.69 -1.03
C ALA A 56 10.77 18.08 0.26
N ASP A 57 12.09 17.96 0.24
CA ASP A 57 12.95 18.24 1.39
C ASP A 57 13.22 19.73 1.62
N ASN A 58 13.31 20.54 0.54
CA ASN A 58 13.55 21.99 0.66
C ASN A 58 12.28 22.77 1.03
N PHE A 59 11.10 22.29 0.65
CA PHE A 59 9.81 22.95 0.89
C PHE A 59 8.93 22.08 1.77
N ARG A 60 9.31 21.98 3.06
CA ARG A 60 8.70 21.05 4.01
C ARG A 60 7.28 21.42 4.43
N GLY A 61 6.35 20.48 4.29
CA GLY A 61 4.97 20.59 4.79
C GLY A 61 3.99 19.66 4.08
N ALA A 62 2.86 19.40 4.73
CA ALA A 62 1.77 18.59 4.21
C ALA A 62 1.17 19.22 2.95
N TYR A 63 0.83 18.42 1.91
CA TYR A 63 0.07 18.98 0.78
C TYR A 63 -1.35 19.40 1.22
N SER A 64 -1.87 18.80 2.30
CA SER A 64 -3.18 19.15 2.85
C SER A 64 -3.22 20.54 3.50
N ASP A 65 -2.05 21.08 3.85
CA ASP A 65 -1.90 22.47 4.34
C ASP A 65 -1.63 23.46 3.22
N ASN A 66 -1.34 22.98 2.01
CA ASN A 66 -1.10 23.82 0.85
C ASN A 66 -2.42 24.23 0.20
N SER A 67 -2.78 25.51 0.33
CA SER A 67 -4.04 26.06 -0.19
C SER A 67 -4.19 25.93 -1.71
N ASN A 68 -3.11 25.73 -2.46
CA ASN A 68 -3.18 25.56 -3.91
C ASN A 68 -3.62 24.17 -4.34
N VAL A 69 -3.56 23.17 -3.45
CA VAL A 69 -3.89 21.77 -3.79
C VAL A 69 -4.88 21.12 -2.83
N ARG A 70 -5.04 21.66 -1.62
CA ARG A 70 -5.95 21.16 -0.58
C ARG A 70 -7.35 20.88 -1.09
N ASP A 71 -7.94 21.81 -1.85
CA ASP A 71 -9.31 21.68 -2.36
C ASP A 71 -9.48 20.53 -3.35
N GLY A 72 -8.40 20.10 -4.01
CA GLY A 72 -8.40 18.97 -4.93
C GLY A 72 -8.18 17.62 -4.25
N ALA A 73 -7.59 17.61 -3.05
CA ALA A 73 -7.18 16.39 -2.38
C ALA A 73 -8.03 16.08 -1.12
N CYS A 74 -8.26 17.07 -0.26
CA CYS A 74 -9.14 16.95 0.90
C CYS A 74 -10.60 17.23 0.53
N PRO A 75 -11.58 16.49 1.08
CA PRO A 75 -11.47 15.53 2.19
C PRO A 75 -11.24 14.07 1.77
N PHE A 76 -10.70 13.81 0.58
CA PHE A 76 -10.59 12.44 0.03
C PHE A 76 -9.31 11.73 0.49
N TYR A 77 -8.17 12.31 0.12
CA TYR A 77 -6.85 11.92 0.59
C TYR A 77 -6.32 13.17 1.26
N CYS A 78 -6.37 13.19 2.59
CA CYS A 78 -5.69 14.19 3.38
C CYS A 78 -4.46 13.55 4.00
N ASP A 79 -3.49 14.37 4.33
CA ASP A 79 -2.32 14.00 5.13
C ASP A 79 -2.79 13.85 6.58
N PHE A 80 -2.76 12.63 7.12
CA PHE A 80 -3.06 12.35 8.51
C PHE A 80 -1.82 11.92 9.31
N SER A 81 -0.84 11.28 8.68
CA SER A 81 0.40 10.81 9.32
C SER A 81 1.49 11.87 9.41
N GLY A 82 1.40 12.95 8.65
CA GLY A 82 2.49 13.87 8.36
C GLY A 82 3.25 13.46 7.10
N TYR A 83 4.27 14.25 6.77
CA TYR A 83 5.11 14.07 5.59
C TYR A 83 6.49 13.48 5.92
N GLN A 84 6.77 13.28 7.20
CA GLN A 84 8.10 12.96 7.72
C GLN A 84 8.52 11.55 7.31
N ASP A 85 7.58 10.61 7.32
CA ASP A 85 7.79 9.24 6.88
C ASP A 85 7.98 9.14 5.37
N GLU A 86 7.30 9.94 4.54
CA GLU A 86 7.57 9.99 3.10
C GLU A 86 8.96 10.54 2.80
N LEU A 87 9.45 11.53 3.56
CA LEU A 87 10.82 12.02 3.38
C LEU A 87 11.85 10.92 3.64
N LEU A 88 11.66 10.11 4.69
CA LEU A 88 12.54 8.97 4.94
C LEU A 88 12.36 7.86 3.90
N TRP A 89 11.11 7.59 3.49
CA TRP A 89 10.77 6.59 2.47
C TRP A 89 11.36 6.92 1.10
N GLY A 90 11.21 8.17 0.66
CA GLY A 90 11.79 8.71 -0.56
C GLY A 90 13.32 8.62 -0.55
N ALA A 91 13.95 9.00 0.57
CA ALA A 91 15.40 8.86 0.75
C ALA A 91 15.84 7.38 0.70
N ALA A 92 15.11 6.47 1.33
CA ALA A 92 15.40 5.04 1.34
C ALA A 92 15.32 4.41 -0.06
N TRP A 93 14.30 4.77 -0.85
CA TRP A 93 14.20 4.34 -2.25
C TRP A 93 15.28 4.95 -3.15
N LEU A 94 15.61 6.23 -2.95
CA LEU A 94 16.70 6.88 -3.66
C LEU A 94 18.05 6.25 -3.32
N ARG A 95 18.31 5.93 -2.05
CA ARG A 95 19.47 5.15 -1.61
C ARG A 95 19.52 3.83 -2.35
N ARG A 96 18.43 3.06 -2.35
CA ARG A 96 18.37 1.75 -3.00
C ARG A 96 18.57 1.81 -4.52
N ALA A 97 18.04 2.83 -5.18
CA ALA A 97 18.14 2.99 -6.63
C ALA A 97 19.50 3.54 -7.08
N SER A 98 20.04 4.53 -6.38
CA SER A 98 21.26 5.24 -6.79
C SER A 98 22.55 4.66 -6.22
N GLN A 99 22.47 3.95 -5.08
CA GLN A 99 23.62 3.58 -4.25
C GLN A 99 24.45 4.79 -3.77
N ASP A 100 23.88 5.99 -3.82
CA ASP A 100 24.53 7.19 -3.26
C ASP A 100 24.45 7.15 -1.73
N ASN A 101 25.58 7.38 -1.06
CA ASN A 101 25.67 7.41 0.40
C ASN A 101 25.11 8.72 0.98
N SER A 102 24.89 9.76 0.18
CA SER A 102 24.23 10.98 0.64
C SER A 102 22.83 10.70 1.22
N TYR A 103 22.08 9.78 0.60
CA TYR A 103 20.76 9.35 1.09
C TYR A 103 20.85 8.42 2.31
N LEU A 104 21.90 7.60 2.41
CA LEU A 104 22.16 6.84 3.64
C LEU A 104 22.40 7.81 4.81
N ASN A 105 23.29 8.78 4.63
CA ASN A 105 23.56 9.82 5.63
C ASN A 105 22.29 10.60 5.97
N TYR A 106 21.43 10.89 4.98
CA TYR A 106 20.15 11.56 5.21
C TYR A 106 19.26 10.75 6.17
N ILE A 107 19.11 9.45 5.94
CA ILE A 107 18.30 8.54 6.77
C ILE A 107 18.87 8.44 8.20
N GLU A 108 20.19 8.37 8.34
CA GLU A 108 20.86 8.30 9.64
C GLU A 108 20.71 9.60 10.45
N ILE A 109 20.90 10.75 9.79
CA ILE A 109 20.84 12.07 10.45
C ILE A 109 19.40 12.45 10.79
N ASN A 110 18.47 12.23 9.86
CA ASN A 110 17.09 12.71 10.00
C ASN A 110 16.16 11.67 10.63
N GLY A 111 16.54 10.39 10.69
CA GLY A 111 15.65 9.29 11.12
C GLY A 111 14.91 9.60 12.43
N LYS A 112 15.65 9.95 13.49
CA LYS A 112 15.05 10.28 14.78
C LYS A 112 14.15 11.52 14.74
N THR A 113 14.56 12.57 14.02
CA THR A 113 13.81 13.84 13.94
C THR A 113 12.55 13.71 13.09
N LEU A 114 12.56 12.80 12.11
CA LEU A 114 11.45 12.49 11.22
C LEU A 114 10.64 11.27 11.68
N GLY A 115 10.79 10.83 12.94
CA GLY A 115 9.91 9.83 13.53
C GLY A 115 10.19 8.37 13.14
N ALA A 116 11.37 8.01 12.62
CA ALA A 116 11.68 6.63 12.27
C ALA A 116 11.47 5.61 13.41
N ASP A 117 11.66 6.06 14.66
CA ASP A 117 11.48 5.25 15.87
C ASP A 117 10.02 5.22 16.37
N ASP A 118 9.10 5.93 15.70
CA ASP A 118 7.69 5.89 16.04
C ASP A 118 7.13 4.52 15.62
N ASN A 119 6.66 3.76 16.61
CA ASN A 119 6.12 2.42 16.42
C ASN A 119 4.68 2.48 15.89
N ILE A 120 4.54 3.00 14.68
CA ILE A 120 3.27 3.02 13.94
C ILE A 120 3.19 1.74 13.12
N ASN A 121 2.29 0.85 13.53
CA ASN A 121 2.13 -0.50 12.96
C ASN A 121 1.25 -0.49 11.71
N GLU A 122 1.57 0.40 10.77
CA GLU A 122 0.79 0.64 9.55
C GLU A 122 1.69 0.85 8.33
N PHE A 123 1.16 0.42 7.19
CA PHE A 123 1.70 0.72 5.87
C PHE A 123 0.55 0.87 4.87
N GLY A 124 0.50 2.00 4.18
CA GLY A 124 -0.57 2.35 3.26
C GLY A 124 -0.24 3.60 2.44
N TRP A 125 -1.27 4.17 1.82
CA TRP A 125 -1.11 5.38 1.00
C TRP A 125 -0.77 6.62 1.81
N ASP A 126 -1.18 6.69 3.08
CA ASP A 126 -0.94 7.79 4.02
C ASP A 126 0.30 7.52 4.88
N ASN A 127 0.38 6.39 5.58
CA ASN A 127 1.52 6.09 6.45
C ASN A 127 2.54 5.10 5.84
N LYS A 128 3.84 5.39 5.95
CA LYS A 128 4.96 4.58 5.44
C LYS A 128 5.82 3.92 6.51
N HIS A 129 5.59 4.11 7.80
CA HIS A 129 6.52 3.69 8.87
C HIS A 129 6.88 2.20 8.84
N ALA A 130 5.90 1.29 8.83
CA ALA A 130 6.20 -0.14 8.82
C ALA A 130 6.93 -0.55 7.51
N GLY A 131 6.53 0.05 6.38
CA GLY A 131 7.18 -0.15 5.09
C GLY A 131 8.62 0.36 5.06
N LEU A 132 8.87 1.53 5.62
CA LEU A 132 10.19 2.16 5.76
C LEU A 132 11.11 1.29 6.61
N ASN A 133 10.66 0.85 7.78
CA ASN A 133 11.43 -0.03 8.66
C ASN A 133 11.81 -1.34 7.96
N VAL A 134 10.86 -1.98 7.28
CA VAL A 134 11.14 -3.17 6.46
C VAL A 134 12.10 -2.84 5.31
N LEU A 135 11.92 -1.74 4.59
CA LEU A 135 12.80 -1.38 3.46
C LEU A 135 14.25 -1.14 3.90
N VAL A 136 14.45 -0.34 4.96
CA VAL A 136 15.78 0.07 5.45
C VAL A 136 16.48 -1.06 6.20
N SER A 137 15.74 -1.90 6.92
CA SER A 137 16.31 -3.07 7.63
C SER A 137 17.10 -4.02 6.72
N LYS A 138 16.83 -4.04 5.42
CA LYS A 138 17.64 -4.78 4.44
C LYS A 138 19.13 -4.40 4.53
N GLU A 139 19.44 -3.11 4.64
CA GLU A 139 20.83 -2.62 4.71
C GLU A 139 21.49 -3.02 6.04
N ALA A 140 20.72 -3.09 7.13
CA ALA A 140 21.22 -3.62 8.41
C ALA A 140 21.45 -5.14 8.35
N LEU A 141 20.50 -5.90 7.79
CA LEU A 141 20.51 -7.36 7.72
C LEU A 141 21.54 -7.90 6.72
N GLU A 142 21.52 -7.41 5.48
CA GLU A 142 22.36 -7.92 4.39
C GLU A 142 23.64 -7.09 4.21
N GLY A 143 23.58 -5.79 4.48
CA GLY A 143 24.72 -4.86 4.35
C GLY A 143 25.58 -4.73 5.62
N ASN A 144 25.11 -5.25 6.76
CA ASN A 144 25.74 -5.11 8.08
C ASN A 144 25.99 -3.65 8.48
N ILE A 145 25.11 -2.73 8.06
CA ILE A 145 25.20 -1.31 8.42
C ILE A 145 24.60 -1.11 9.82
N TYR A 146 25.44 -1.21 10.86
CA TYR A 146 25.02 -1.15 12.26
C TYR A 146 24.28 0.12 12.68
N SER A 147 24.55 1.26 12.03
CA SER A 147 23.85 2.52 12.27
C SER A 147 22.36 2.46 11.92
N LEU A 148 21.94 1.50 11.10
CA LEU A 148 20.54 1.28 10.71
C LEU A 148 19.86 0.15 11.51
N GLN A 149 20.49 -0.34 12.57
CA GLN A 149 19.97 -1.46 13.36
C GLN A 149 18.61 -1.14 14.02
N SER A 150 18.33 0.14 14.34
CA SER A 150 17.03 0.55 14.89
C SER A 150 15.87 0.21 13.95
N TYR A 151 16.02 0.45 12.64
CA TYR A 151 14.99 0.09 11.64
C TYR A 151 14.70 -1.42 11.62
N LYS A 152 15.72 -2.27 11.80
CA LYS A 152 15.52 -3.71 11.95
C LYS A 152 14.77 -4.03 13.24
N VAL A 153 15.12 -3.39 14.36
CA VAL A 153 14.42 -3.61 15.64
C VAL A 153 12.94 -3.21 15.53
N SER A 154 12.64 -2.10 14.87
CA SER A 154 11.27 -1.67 14.61
C SER A 154 10.54 -2.63 13.65
N ALA A 155 11.21 -3.14 12.62
CA ALA A 155 10.65 -4.16 11.73
C ALA A 155 10.36 -5.48 12.47
N ASP A 156 11.29 -5.96 13.30
CA ASP A 156 11.10 -7.13 14.18
C ASP A 156 9.90 -6.91 15.12
N SER A 157 9.85 -5.74 15.76
CA SER A 157 8.77 -5.39 16.66
C SER A 157 7.43 -5.44 15.94
N PHE A 158 7.33 -4.83 14.74
CA PHE A 158 6.14 -4.87 13.89
C PHE A 158 5.73 -6.30 13.51
N MET A 159 6.67 -7.18 13.13
CA MET A 159 6.33 -8.58 12.82
C MET A 159 5.73 -9.31 14.03
N CYS A 160 6.20 -9.02 15.23
CA CYS A 160 5.67 -9.63 16.45
C CYS A 160 4.24 -9.18 16.78
N THR A 161 3.84 -7.98 16.36
CA THR A 161 2.47 -7.47 16.58
C THR A 161 1.42 -8.21 15.77
N LEU A 162 1.85 -8.79 14.66
CA LEU A 162 1.03 -9.53 13.69
C LEU A 162 0.79 -10.98 14.09
N ILE A 163 1.49 -11.48 15.11
CA ILE A 163 1.41 -12.88 15.55
C ILE A 163 0.47 -12.97 16.74
N PRO A 164 -0.72 -13.59 16.61
CA PRO A 164 -1.72 -13.61 17.68
C PRO A 164 -1.20 -14.13 19.03
N ASP A 165 -0.34 -15.16 18.99
CA ASP A 165 0.21 -15.81 20.20
C ASP A 165 1.43 -15.08 20.80
N SER A 166 1.87 -13.96 20.21
CA SER A 166 2.99 -13.17 20.73
C SER A 166 2.58 -12.36 21.95
N SER A 167 3.51 -12.17 22.90
CA SER A 167 3.36 -11.21 24.00
C SER A 167 3.20 -9.75 23.56
N SER A 168 3.45 -9.42 22.29
CA SER A 168 3.35 -8.08 21.72
C SER A 168 2.18 -7.92 20.73
N SER A 169 1.34 -8.94 20.62
CA SER A 169 0.17 -8.95 19.72
C SER A 169 -0.76 -7.79 20.01
N HIS A 170 -1.11 -7.04 18.96
CA HIS A 170 -2.08 -5.95 19.03
C HIS A 170 -2.77 -5.63 17.70
N ILE A 171 -2.38 -6.29 16.60
CA ILE A 171 -3.14 -6.24 15.36
C ILE A 171 -4.29 -7.24 15.47
N GLU A 172 -5.49 -6.76 15.18
CA GLU A 172 -6.71 -7.53 15.31
C GLU A 172 -6.90 -8.47 14.11
N TYR A 173 -7.60 -9.57 14.36
CA TYR A 173 -8.04 -10.51 13.35
C TYR A 173 -9.53 -10.72 13.48
N THR A 174 -10.24 -10.82 12.36
CA THR A 174 -11.63 -11.30 12.34
C THR A 174 -11.70 -12.75 12.83
N PRO A 175 -12.88 -13.26 13.24
CA PRO A 175 -13.06 -14.67 13.56
C PRO A 175 -12.59 -15.65 12.46
N GLY A 176 -12.71 -15.25 11.19
CA GLY A 176 -12.25 -15.98 10.01
C GLY A 176 -10.75 -15.85 9.72
N GLY A 177 -10.00 -15.10 10.52
CA GLY A 177 -8.53 -14.99 10.40
C GLY A 177 -8.04 -13.91 9.42
N LEU A 178 -8.88 -12.94 9.03
CA LEU A 178 -8.45 -11.78 8.25
C LEU A 178 -7.84 -10.71 9.17
N ILE A 179 -6.70 -10.15 8.80
CA ILE A 179 -6.15 -8.96 9.47
C ILE A 179 -7.14 -7.81 9.35
N TYR A 180 -7.53 -7.26 10.50
CA TYR A 180 -8.57 -6.25 10.58
C TYR A 180 -8.07 -4.99 11.27
N LYS A 181 -8.47 -3.85 10.71
CA LYS A 181 -8.34 -2.55 11.35
C LYS A 181 -9.67 -1.80 11.20
N PRO A 182 -10.22 -1.21 12.28
CA PRO A 182 -11.47 -0.45 12.20
C PRO A 182 -11.40 0.66 11.13
N GLY A 183 -12.39 0.69 10.24
CA GLY A 183 -12.43 1.66 9.15
C GLY A 183 -13.17 1.14 7.92
N GLY A 184 -13.00 1.83 6.79
CA GLY A 184 -13.40 1.34 5.48
C GLY A 184 -12.20 0.79 4.70
N SER A 185 -12.45 0.07 3.61
CA SER A 185 -11.41 -0.48 2.74
C SER A 185 -10.43 -1.42 3.48
N ASN A 186 -10.93 -2.29 4.37
CA ASN A 186 -10.11 -3.10 5.28
C ASN A 186 -9.05 -3.97 4.56
N LEU A 187 -9.34 -4.50 3.37
CA LEU A 187 -8.38 -5.31 2.60
C LEU A 187 -7.12 -4.54 2.20
N GLN A 188 -7.08 -3.20 2.30
CA GLN A 188 -5.83 -2.46 2.15
C GLN A 188 -4.78 -2.92 3.17
N HIS A 189 -5.19 -3.18 4.43
CA HIS A 189 -4.27 -3.58 5.48
C HIS A 189 -3.81 -5.03 5.28
N ALA A 190 -4.73 -5.94 4.98
CA ALA A 190 -4.38 -7.33 4.70
C ALA A 190 -3.40 -7.45 3.54
N THR A 191 -3.60 -6.68 2.45
CA THR A 191 -2.73 -6.72 1.28
C THR A 191 -1.35 -6.07 1.52
N THR A 192 -1.29 -4.88 2.15
CA THR A 192 -0.02 -4.20 2.45
C THR A 192 0.82 -4.97 3.46
N ILE A 193 0.20 -5.47 4.53
CA ILE A 193 0.88 -6.23 5.58
C ILE A 193 1.39 -7.57 5.04
N SER A 194 0.59 -8.28 4.24
CA SER A 194 1.03 -9.52 3.57
C SER A 194 2.25 -9.29 2.69
N PHE A 195 2.29 -8.16 1.97
CA PHE A 195 3.45 -7.80 1.17
C PHE A 195 4.70 -7.58 2.04
N LEU A 196 4.58 -6.82 3.14
CA LEU A 196 5.69 -6.59 4.06
C LEU A 196 6.20 -7.87 4.74
N LEU A 197 5.29 -8.76 5.16
CA LEU A 197 5.62 -10.07 5.72
C LEU A 197 6.51 -10.87 4.76
N LEU A 198 6.17 -10.91 3.47
CA LEU A 198 6.94 -11.64 2.46
C LEU A 198 8.30 -10.98 2.18
N VAL A 199 8.34 -9.65 2.08
CA VAL A 199 9.60 -8.91 1.89
C VAL A 199 10.56 -9.18 3.05
N TYR A 200 10.07 -9.07 4.28
CA TYR A 200 10.92 -9.24 5.46
C TYR A 200 11.34 -10.70 5.67
N ALA A 201 10.42 -11.66 5.45
CA ALA A 201 10.76 -13.08 5.45
C ALA A 201 11.91 -13.40 4.49
N ASN A 202 11.94 -12.78 3.30
CA ASN A 202 13.05 -12.98 2.37
C ASN A 202 14.38 -12.40 2.84
N TYR A 203 14.40 -11.30 3.58
CA TYR A 203 15.63 -10.76 4.17
C TYR A 203 16.16 -11.66 5.29
N LEU A 204 15.25 -12.14 6.16
CA LEU A 204 15.58 -13.07 7.23
C LEU A 204 16.13 -14.39 6.68
N ASP A 205 15.46 -14.97 5.68
CA ASP A 205 15.86 -16.24 5.04
C ASP A 205 17.26 -16.14 4.39
N ARG A 206 17.53 -15.05 3.66
CA ARG A 206 18.85 -14.81 3.03
C ARG A 206 19.99 -14.64 4.02
N THR A 207 19.68 -14.22 5.25
CA THR A 207 20.65 -13.96 6.30
C THR A 207 20.61 -15.01 7.41
N SER A 208 19.82 -16.07 7.23
CA SER A 208 19.61 -17.14 8.22
C SER A 208 19.19 -16.63 9.61
N GLN A 209 18.34 -15.60 9.64
CA GLN A 209 17.83 -14.98 10.86
C GLN A 209 16.37 -15.32 11.15
N THR A 210 15.95 -15.09 12.39
CA THR A 210 14.57 -15.21 12.88
C THR A 210 14.21 -13.99 13.74
N VAL A 211 12.92 -13.80 14.01
CA VAL A 211 12.44 -12.74 14.89
C VAL A 211 12.14 -13.31 16.27
N ASN A 212 12.68 -12.69 17.32
CA ASN A 212 12.35 -13.05 18.70
C ASN A 212 11.18 -12.17 19.17
N CYS A 213 10.03 -12.79 19.43
CA CYS A 213 8.81 -12.13 19.87
C CYS A 213 8.50 -12.37 21.34
N GLY A 214 9.55 -12.57 22.16
CA GLY A 214 9.47 -12.79 23.60
C GLY A 214 9.22 -14.26 23.93
N ASN A 215 7.95 -14.66 23.93
CA ASN A 215 7.53 -16.03 24.26
C ASN A 215 7.64 -17.01 23.07
N LEU A 216 7.84 -16.51 21.86
CA LEU A 216 7.97 -17.32 20.64
C LEU A 216 9.02 -16.77 19.68
N ILE A 217 9.42 -17.60 18.72
CA ILE A 217 10.30 -17.21 17.62
C ILE A 217 9.52 -17.28 16.32
N ALA A 218 9.45 -16.16 15.60
CA ALA A 218 8.86 -16.13 14.26
C ALA A 218 9.93 -16.47 13.22
N SER A 219 9.70 -17.56 12.49
CA SER A 219 10.56 -17.98 11.38
C SER A 219 10.14 -17.30 10.07
N PRO A 220 11.02 -17.23 9.04
CA PRO A 220 10.61 -16.82 7.69
C PRO A 220 9.40 -17.61 7.17
N LEU A 221 9.33 -18.91 7.46
CA LEU A 221 8.20 -19.76 7.10
C LEU A 221 6.91 -19.30 7.79
N SER A 222 6.96 -18.99 9.09
CA SER A 222 5.81 -18.50 9.85
C SER A 222 5.23 -17.21 9.25
N LEU A 223 6.10 -16.26 8.90
CA LEU A 223 5.68 -14.99 8.26
C LEU A 223 5.06 -15.22 6.88
N ARG A 224 5.65 -16.12 6.07
CA ARG A 224 5.11 -16.52 4.76
C ARG A 224 3.74 -17.19 4.90
N THR A 225 3.55 -18.03 5.92
CA THR A 225 2.25 -18.68 6.19
C THR A 225 1.17 -17.66 6.54
N ILE A 226 1.48 -16.64 7.36
CA ILE A 226 0.51 -15.57 7.66
C ILE A 226 0.10 -14.86 6.36
N ALA A 227 1.07 -14.43 5.54
CA ALA A 227 0.79 -13.77 4.27
C ALA A 227 0.00 -14.67 3.30
N LYS A 228 0.27 -15.98 3.28
CA LYS A 228 -0.47 -16.95 2.48
C LYS A 228 -1.92 -17.05 2.93
N ASN A 229 -2.18 -17.16 4.24
CA ASN A 229 -3.54 -17.23 4.78
C ASN A 229 -4.35 -15.97 4.42
N GLN A 230 -3.74 -14.79 4.43
CA GLN A 230 -4.42 -13.56 3.99
C GLN A 230 -4.74 -13.59 2.48
N ALA A 231 -3.82 -14.07 1.65
CA ALA A 231 -4.05 -14.21 0.22
C ALA A 231 -5.16 -15.23 -0.08
N ASP A 232 -5.13 -16.38 0.58
CA ASP A 232 -6.14 -17.42 0.43
C ASP A 232 -7.51 -16.91 0.92
N TYR A 233 -7.56 -16.17 2.05
CA TYR A 233 -8.77 -15.49 2.52
C TYR A 233 -9.34 -14.52 1.46
N ILE A 234 -8.52 -13.64 0.90
CA ILE A 234 -8.94 -12.70 -0.16
C ILE A 234 -9.47 -13.46 -1.38
N LEU A 235 -8.88 -14.61 -1.70
CA LEU A 235 -9.22 -15.40 -2.87
C LEU A 235 -10.38 -16.39 -2.66
N GLY A 236 -10.88 -16.54 -1.43
CA GLY A 236 -12.14 -17.24 -1.14
C GLY A 236 -12.09 -18.24 0.01
N ASP A 237 -10.94 -18.49 0.63
CA ASP A 237 -10.83 -19.32 1.84
C ASP A 237 -11.20 -18.52 3.09
N ASN A 238 -12.49 -18.18 3.16
CA ASN A 238 -13.08 -17.37 4.22
C ASN A 238 -14.46 -17.90 4.60
N PRO A 239 -15.05 -17.46 5.74
CA PRO A 239 -16.34 -17.97 6.20
C PRO A 239 -17.50 -17.81 5.19
N MET A 240 -17.40 -16.85 4.27
CA MET A 240 -18.41 -16.63 3.22
C MET A 240 -18.20 -17.50 1.97
N GLY A 241 -17.04 -18.14 1.81
CA GLY A 241 -16.64 -18.83 0.58
C GLY A 241 -16.73 -17.92 -0.65
N LEU A 242 -16.34 -16.65 -0.48
CA LEU A 242 -16.49 -15.58 -1.47
C LEU A 242 -15.11 -14.99 -1.80
N SER A 243 -14.69 -15.01 -3.06
CA SER A 243 -13.49 -14.28 -3.47
C SER A 243 -13.77 -12.78 -3.43
N TYR A 244 -12.94 -12.02 -2.73
CA TYR A 244 -12.98 -10.55 -2.74
C TYR A 244 -12.25 -9.95 -3.95
N MET A 245 -11.65 -10.77 -4.82
CA MET A 245 -11.13 -10.38 -6.12
C MET A 245 -12.17 -10.64 -7.20
N VAL A 246 -12.68 -9.56 -7.81
CA VAL A 246 -13.71 -9.62 -8.84
C VAL A 246 -13.25 -10.46 -10.04
N GLY A 247 -14.10 -11.41 -10.46
CA GLY A 247 -13.81 -12.31 -11.57
C GLY A 247 -12.90 -13.49 -11.23
N TYR A 248 -12.50 -13.68 -9.96
CA TYR A 248 -11.74 -14.85 -9.51
C TYR A 248 -12.66 -15.85 -8.79
N GLY A 249 -12.48 -17.14 -9.10
CA GLY A 249 -13.29 -18.22 -8.53
C GLY A 249 -14.75 -18.23 -9.01
N ASN A 250 -15.58 -19.06 -8.38
CA ASN A 250 -17.00 -19.25 -8.75
C ASN A 250 -17.94 -18.25 -8.08
N ARG A 251 -17.50 -17.58 -7.01
CA ARG A 251 -18.28 -16.60 -6.25
C ARG A 251 -17.41 -15.39 -5.96
N PHE A 252 -17.85 -14.22 -6.40
CA PHE A 252 -17.19 -12.93 -6.19
C PHE A 252 -18.22 -11.78 -6.20
N PRO A 253 -17.90 -10.59 -5.62
CA PRO A 253 -18.75 -9.41 -5.66
C PRO A 253 -19.16 -8.99 -7.07
N GLN A 254 -20.45 -8.75 -7.27
CA GLN A 254 -21.02 -8.38 -8.56
C GLN A 254 -21.50 -6.93 -8.58
N ARG A 255 -21.66 -6.28 -7.42
CA ARG A 255 -22.25 -4.95 -7.29
C ARG A 255 -21.27 -3.95 -6.67
N ILE A 256 -20.00 -3.99 -7.09
CA ILE A 256 -18.95 -3.12 -6.55
C ILE A 256 -19.19 -1.63 -6.81
N HIS A 257 -18.75 -0.76 -5.89
CA HIS A 257 -18.81 0.70 -6.00
C HIS A 257 -17.81 1.23 -7.04
N HIS A 258 -18.10 1.01 -8.33
CA HIS A 258 -17.22 1.46 -9.41
C HIS A 258 -18.02 1.89 -10.65
N ARG A 259 -17.88 3.18 -11.00
CA ARG A 259 -18.66 3.84 -12.08
C ARG A 259 -18.44 3.19 -13.44
N GLY A 260 -17.18 2.89 -13.79
CA GLY A 260 -16.85 2.31 -15.09
C GLY A 260 -17.42 0.90 -15.29
N SER A 261 -17.61 0.14 -14.21
CA SER A 261 -18.20 -1.20 -14.29
C SER A 261 -19.71 -1.20 -14.21
N SER A 262 -20.29 -0.25 -13.47
CA SER A 262 -21.74 -0.17 -13.25
C SER A 262 -22.51 0.42 -14.43
N LEU A 263 -21.88 1.28 -15.23
CA LEU A 263 -22.46 1.84 -16.45
C LEU A 263 -22.36 0.84 -17.63
N PRO A 264 -23.33 0.82 -18.56
CA PRO A 264 -23.25 0.00 -19.76
C PRO A 264 -22.04 0.41 -20.61
N SER A 265 -21.52 -0.53 -21.40
CA SER A 265 -20.44 -0.23 -22.34
C SER A 265 -20.93 0.69 -23.45
N VAL A 266 -20.02 1.45 -24.07
CA VAL A 266 -20.34 2.29 -25.25
C VAL A 266 -20.84 1.47 -26.44
N LYS A 267 -20.57 0.15 -26.46
CA LYS A 267 -21.09 -0.76 -27.48
C LYS A 267 -22.59 -1.01 -27.30
N ASP A 268 -23.03 -1.15 -26.05
CA ASP A 268 -24.42 -1.48 -25.72
C ASP A 268 -25.29 -0.22 -25.49
N HIS A 269 -24.64 0.91 -25.19
CA HIS A 269 -25.27 2.23 -25.03
C HIS A 269 -24.35 3.31 -25.63
N PRO A 270 -24.40 3.54 -26.95
CA PRO A 270 -23.54 4.52 -27.64
C PRO A 270 -23.92 5.97 -27.35
N GLU A 271 -25.15 6.22 -26.89
CA GLU A 271 -25.61 7.57 -26.56
C GLU A 271 -24.91 8.11 -25.31
N PHE A 272 -24.82 9.44 -25.26
CA PHE A 272 -24.27 10.15 -24.12
C PHE A 272 -25.12 9.91 -22.86
N ILE A 273 -24.46 9.63 -21.73
CA ILE A 273 -25.08 9.53 -20.40
C ILE A 273 -24.67 10.77 -19.59
N ALA A 274 -25.64 11.61 -19.25
CA ALA A 274 -25.38 12.79 -18.42
C ALA A 274 -25.07 12.42 -16.96
N CYS A 275 -24.44 13.33 -16.21
CA CYS A 275 -23.95 13.07 -14.85
C CYS A 275 -25.00 12.46 -13.88
N LYS A 276 -26.26 12.90 -13.94
CA LYS A 276 -27.35 12.38 -13.09
C LYS A 276 -28.10 11.19 -13.68
N GLU A 277 -27.98 10.95 -14.98
CA GLU A 277 -28.61 9.79 -15.63
C GLU A 277 -27.96 8.47 -15.19
N GLY A 278 -26.69 8.53 -14.77
CA GLY A 278 -25.99 7.38 -14.17
C GLY A 278 -26.63 6.84 -12.87
N SER A 279 -27.51 7.61 -12.22
CA SER A 279 -28.12 7.22 -10.93
C SER A 279 -28.98 5.96 -11.02
N ILE A 280 -29.58 5.66 -12.17
CA ILE A 280 -30.35 4.43 -12.36
C ILE A 280 -29.46 3.18 -12.25
N TYR A 281 -28.23 3.26 -12.74
CA TYR A 281 -27.25 2.18 -12.66
C TYR A 281 -26.68 2.06 -11.25
N PHE A 282 -26.42 3.21 -10.61
CA PHE A 282 -25.97 3.25 -9.21
C PHE A 282 -26.99 2.58 -8.27
N ASN A 283 -28.28 2.90 -8.41
CA ASN A 283 -29.36 2.37 -7.57
C ASN A 283 -29.85 0.97 -7.98
N SER A 284 -29.32 0.39 -9.05
CA SER A 284 -29.78 -0.90 -9.55
C SER A 284 -29.47 -2.04 -8.57
N THR A 285 -30.41 -2.97 -8.41
CA THR A 285 -30.17 -4.23 -7.69
C THR A 285 -29.47 -5.28 -8.55
N ASN A 286 -29.34 -5.03 -9.86
CA ASN A 286 -28.62 -5.93 -10.75
C ASN A 286 -27.10 -5.85 -10.54
N PRO A 287 -26.36 -6.92 -10.90
CA PRO A 287 -24.92 -6.89 -11.11
C PRO A 287 -24.45 -5.71 -11.95
N ASN A 288 -23.22 -5.27 -11.75
CA ASN A 288 -22.54 -4.37 -12.67
C ASN A 288 -22.44 -5.04 -14.06
N PRO A 289 -22.84 -4.37 -15.16
CA PRO A 289 -22.86 -4.97 -16.49
C PRO A 289 -21.46 -5.34 -17.01
N ASN A 290 -20.40 -4.70 -16.53
CA ASN A 290 -19.03 -5.04 -16.87
C ASN A 290 -18.31 -5.63 -15.65
N VAL A 291 -17.77 -6.84 -15.79
CA VAL A 291 -16.96 -7.47 -14.74
C VAL A 291 -15.60 -6.78 -14.69
N LEU A 292 -15.28 -6.13 -13.56
CA LEU A 292 -13.99 -5.47 -13.34
C LEU A 292 -12.94 -6.48 -12.88
N VAL A 293 -12.51 -7.35 -13.78
CA VAL A 293 -11.63 -8.49 -13.47
C VAL A 293 -10.34 -8.04 -12.75
N GLY A 294 -10.04 -8.69 -11.64
CA GLY A 294 -8.84 -8.46 -10.83
C GLY A 294 -8.96 -7.36 -9.78
N ALA A 295 -10.04 -6.57 -9.78
CA ALA A 295 -10.26 -5.57 -8.74
C ALA A 295 -10.53 -6.24 -7.38
N ILE A 296 -9.84 -5.76 -6.34
CA ILE A 296 -10.07 -6.22 -4.97
C ILE A 296 -10.91 -5.16 -4.25
N VAL A 297 -12.06 -5.57 -3.72
CA VAL A 297 -12.97 -4.68 -3.00
C VAL A 297 -12.40 -4.28 -1.63
N GLY A 298 -13.05 -3.34 -0.93
CA GLY A 298 -12.71 -2.99 0.46
C GLY A 298 -12.81 -4.17 1.44
N GLY A 299 -13.70 -5.13 1.20
CA GLY A 299 -13.82 -6.40 1.90
C GLY A 299 -14.76 -6.38 3.12
N PRO A 300 -14.74 -7.45 3.93
CA PRO A 300 -15.71 -7.67 5.00
C PRO A 300 -15.48 -6.77 6.20
N GLY A 301 -16.48 -6.73 7.10
CA GLY A 301 -16.35 -6.13 8.43
C GLY A 301 -15.60 -7.02 9.43
N GLU A 302 -15.56 -6.58 10.69
CA GLU A 302 -14.90 -7.29 11.81
C GLU A 302 -15.47 -8.70 12.07
N ASP A 303 -16.70 -8.94 11.63
CA ASP A 303 -17.48 -10.16 11.79
C ASP A 303 -17.40 -11.10 10.57
N ASP A 304 -16.47 -10.84 9.65
CA ASP A 304 -16.32 -11.53 8.36
C ASP A 304 -17.51 -11.34 7.39
N VAL A 305 -18.46 -10.43 7.70
CA VAL A 305 -19.65 -10.23 6.87
C VAL A 305 -19.38 -9.21 5.77
N TYR A 306 -19.71 -9.59 4.53
CA TYR A 306 -19.69 -8.75 3.34
C TYR A 306 -21.05 -8.75 2.64
N ASP A 307 -21.66 -7.57 2.53
CA ASP A 307 -22.86 -7.36 1.75
C ASP A 307 -22.47 -6.83 0.36
N ASP A 308 -22.87 -7.53 -0.70
CA ASP A 308 -22.59 -7.08 -2.08
C ASP A 308 -23.53 -5.93 -2.46
N ASP A 309 -23.21 -4.75 -1.92
CA ASP A 309 -23.96 -3.51 -2.11
C ASP A 309 -23.07 -2.39 -2.69
N ARG A 310 -23.52 -1.87 -3.83
CA ARG A 310 -22.88 -0.76 -4.55
C ARG A 310 -22.87 0.53 -3.74
N ALA A 311 -23.86 0.72 -2.86
CA ALA A 311 -23.93 1.93 -2.05
C ALA A 311 -22.93 1.91 -0.88
N ASP A 312 -22.56 0.72 -0.40
CA ASP A 312 -21.57 0.56 0.67
C ASP A 312 -20.14 0.64 0.14
N PHE A 313 -19.69 1.85 -0.17
CA PHE A 313 -18.34 2.11 -0.65
C PHE A 313 -17.24 1.65 0.33
N ARG A 314 -17.54 1.53 1.64
CA ARG A 314 -16.54 1.08 2.62
C ARG A 314 -16.14 -0.36 2.38
N LYS A 315 -17.09 -1.22 2.00
CA LYS A 315 -16.85 -2.63 1.70
C LYS A 315 -16.63 -2.88 0.21
N SER A 316 -17.36 -2.21 -0.68
CA SER A 316 -17.46 -2.59 -2.09
C SER A 316 -16.63 -1.74 -3.05
N GLU A 317 -15.97 -0.67 -2.61
CA GLU A 317 -15.10 0.15 -3.45
C GLU A 317 -13.72 -0.51 -3.63
N PRO A 318 -13.31 -0.82 -4.87
CA PRO A 318 -11.92 -1.18 -5.13
C PRO A 318 -11.07 0.07 -5.27
N THR A 319 -9.82 0.01 -4.80
CA THR A 319 -8.86 1.10 -4.95
C THR A 319 -7.51 0.59 -5.42
N THR A 320 -6.74 1.47 -6.07
CA THR A 320 -5.42 1.12 -6.59
C THR A 320 -4.45 0.67 -5.49
N TYR A 321 -4.55 1.25 -4.29
CA TYR A 321 -3.67 0.94 -3.17
C TYR A 321 -4.00 -0.40 -2.47
N ILE A 322 -5.19 -0.97 -2.65
CA ILE A 322 -5.47 -2.36 -2.23
C ILE A 322 -4.80 -3.33 -3.21
N ASN A 323 -4.95 -3.08 -4.52
CA ASN A 323 -4.40 -3.96 -5.55
C ASN A 323 -2.87 -3.91 -5.64
N ALA A 324 -2.25 -2.74 -5.48
CA ALA A 324 -0.82 -2.52 -5.67
C ALA A 324 0.10 -3.49 -4.88
N PRO A 325 -0.03 -3.63 -3.54
CA PRO A 325 0.78 -4.59 -2.78
C PRO A 325 0.40 -6.04 -3.08
N PHE A 326 -0.87 -6.33 -3.37
CA PHE A 326 -1.33 -7.70 -3.63
C PHE A 326 -0.72 -8.29 -4.90
N VAL A 327 -0.46 -7.48 -5.92
CA VAL A 327 0.30 -7.93 -7.11
C VAL A 327 1.68 -8.49 -6.70
N GLY A 328 2.35 -7.85 -5.73
CA GLY A 328 3.62 -8.35 -5.19
C GLY A 328 3.48 -9.66 -4.41
N VAL A 329 2.39 -9.80 -3.64
CA VAL A 329 2.05 -11.04 -2.91
C VAL A 329 1.83 -12.20 -3.89
N LEU A 330 1.00 -12.00 -4.91
CA LEU A 330 0.73 -13.01 -5.93
C LEU A 330 1.99 -13.35 -6.73
N ALA A 331 2.80 -12.35 -7.10
CA ALA A 331 4.06 -12.58 -7.81
C ALA A 331 5.03 -13.45 -6.99
N TYR A 332 5.09 -13.23 -5.69
CA TYR A 332 5.90 -14.06 -4.79
C TYR A 332 5.44 -15.52 -4.80
N PHE A 333 4.15 -15.78 -4.57
CA PHE A 333 3.63 -17.15 -4.53
C PHE A 333 3.64 -17.85 -5.90
N ALA A 334 3.47 -17.10 -7.00
CA ALA A 334 3.63 -17.62 -8.35
C ALA A 334 5.09 -18.04 -8.64
N ALA A 335 6.07 -17.29 -8.14
CA ALA A 335 7.48 -17.61 -8.29
C ALA A 335 7.98 -18.68 -7.30
N ASN A 336 7.25 -18.90 -6.21
CA ASN A 336 7.58 -19.85 -5.14
C ASN A 336 6.36 -20.75 -4.85
N PRO A 337 5.98 -21.63 -5.80
CA PRO A 337 4.89 -22.57 -5.58
C PRO A 337 5.30 -23.59 -4.53
N SER A 338 4.77 -23.42 -3.32
CA SER A 338 4.92 -24.35 -2.20
C SER A 338 3.55 -24.61 -1.59
#